data_AF-A0A3D2ARA3-F1
#
_entry.id   AF-A0A3D2ARA3-F1
#
_cell.length_a   1.000
_cell.length_b   1.000
_cell.length_c   1.000
_cell.angle_alpha   90.00
_cell.angle_beta   90.00
_cell.angle_gamma   90.00
#
_symmetry.space_group_name_H-M   'P 1'
#
loop_
_entity.id
_entity.type
_entity.pdbx_description
1 polymer ?
#
loop_
_entity_poly.entity_id
_entity_poly.type
_entity_poly.pdbx_seq_one_letter_code
_entity_poly.pdbx_strand_id
1 'polypeptide(L)'
;MSSSRVSAKKTRPVVTAVAAIVIAVLLPLLGSAPANAATGFPALGTHDIPGNTAKCALPEDYNLRNGSECAVGRIEQFLQSEYGSTTVRPSFRAVTQYAAGVVLDPRLPCGYIYGASVYCATIDRVYVGLGQLPQITDGGTKVGIAAILSHELGHHLQTEPRAGGTYAYAGYAGTAFEDQADCASGAFFKYGVEQGWYTSADVTYATSVYSRIGSPEGSGNAHSPGTVRAMLFEQGVAGGLQACGTPNALI
;
A
#
# COMPACT_ATOMS: atom_id res chain seq x y z
N MET A 1 32.78 58.22 -12.30
CA MET A 1 34.15 58.42 -11.78
C MET A 1 34.08 58.31 -10.26
N SER A 2 35.00 57.68 -9.53
CA SER A 2 36.32 57.14 -9.90
C SER A 2 36.38 55.60 -9.85
N SER A 3 37.55 55.01 -10.11
CA SER A 3 37.81 53.56 -10.05
C SER A 3 39.13 53.29 -9.31
N SER A 4 39.14 52.28 -8.44
CA SER A 4 40.35 51.76 -7.80
C SER A 4 40.43 50.25 -7.98
N ARG A 5 41.54 49.77 -8.57
CA ARG A 5 41.87 48.35 -8.73
C ARG A 5 43.02 47.98 -7.79
N VAL A 6 42.92 46.85 -7.10
CA VAL A 6 44.07 46.11 -6.54
C VAL A 6 43.80 44.63 -6.91
N SER A 7 44.36 44.12 -8.01
CA SER A 7 45.77 43.73 -8.24
C SER A 7 46.11 42.40 -7.53
N ALA A 8 46.56 41.42 -8.30
CA ALA A 8 46.68 40.02 -7.88
C ALA A 8 48.07 39.43 -8.14
N LYS A 9 48.49 38.50 -7.27
CA LYS A 9 49.57 37.50 -7.45
C LYS A 9 49.09 36.21 -6.74
N LYS A 10 49.14 34.99 -7.31
CA LYS A 10 50.29 34.18 -7.80
C LYS A 10 51.32 33.93 -6.68
N THR A 11 51.75 32.70 -6.37
CA THR A 11 51.56 31.37 -7.03
C THR A 11 51.99 30.21 -6.10
N ARG A 12 51.34 29.03 -6.20
CA ARG A 12 51.87 27.62 -6.34
C ARG A 12 53.11 27.14 -5.53
N PRO A 13 53.37 25.80 -5.40
CA PRO A 13 52.50 24.61 -5.33
C PRO A 13 53.02 23.60 -4.24
N VAL A 14 52.92 22.27 -4.49
CA VAL A 14 53.50 21.12 -3.71
C VAL A 14 52.73 20.77 -2.42
N VAL A 15 51.88 19.74 -2.33
CA VAL A 15 52.07 18.26 -2.49
C VAL A 15 52.96 17.68 -1.39
N THR A 16 52.46 16.83 -0.49
CA THR A 16 52.48 15.35 -0.63
C THR A 16 51.50 14.69 0.36
N ALA A 17 51.03 13.49 0.03
CA ALA A 17 49.96 12.77 0.73
C ALA A 17 50.35 12.19 2.11
N VAL A 18 49.33 11.94 2.94
CA VAL A 18 49.11 10.61 3.53
C VAL A 18 47.67 10.19 3.24
N ALA A 19 47.47 9.24 2.34
CA ALA A 19 46.16 8.63 2.11
C ALA A 19 45.99 7.45 3.08
N ALA A 20 45.33 7.69 4.21
CA ALA A 20 44.96 6.64 5.16
C ALA A 20 43.81 5.80 4.58
N ILE A 21 44.13 4.86 3.69
CA ILE A 21 43.17 3.90 3.15
C ILE A 21 42.83 2.92 4.28
N VAL A 22 41.81 3.26 5.07
CA VAL A 22 41.15 2.31 5.96
C VAL A 22 40.42 1.31 5.07
N ILE A 23 41.07 0.18 4.78
CA ILE A 23 40.41 -1.00 4.23
C ILE A 23 39.55 -1.58 5.36
N ALA A 24 38.41 -0.93 5.61
CA ALA A 24 37.32 -1.55 6.34
C ALA A 24 36.91 -2.77 5.53
N VAL A 25 37.26 -3.96 6.03
CA VAL A 25 36.89 -5.23 5.41
C VAL A 25 35.37 -5.36 5.56
N LEU A 26 34.65 -4.84 4.58
CA LEU A 26 33.24 -5.12 4.31
C LEU A 26 33.12 -6.58 3.87
N LEU A 27 33.36 -7.48 4.83
CA LEU A 27 32.67 -8.76 4.88
C LEU A 27 31.19 -8.43 4.71
N PRO A 28 30.53 -8.89 3.63
CA PRO A 28 29.09 -8.93 3.67
C PRO A 28 28.75 -9.87 4.81
N LEU A 29 28.19 -9.32 5.88
CA LEU A 29 27.46 -10.12 6.85
C LEU A 29 26.24 -10.67 6.10
N LEU A 30 26.47 -11.79 5.41
CA LEU A 30 25.48 -12.79 5.05
C LEU A 30 24.98 -13.45 6.33
N GLY A 31 24.49 -12.64 7.26
CA GLY A 31 23.37 -13.04 8.09
C GLY A 31 22.25 -13.31 7.11
N SER A 32 22.09 -14.58 6.76
CA SER A 32 20.89 -15.07 6.12
C SER A 32 19.73 -14.57 6.95
N ALA A 33 18.98 -13.60 6.41
CA ALA A 33 17.74 -13.14 7.02
C ALA A 33 16.95 -14.39 7.38
N PRO A 34 16.53 -14.55 8.65
CA PRO A 34 16.04 -15.82 9.14
C PRO A 34 14.95 -16.32 8.20
N ALA A 35 14.99 -17.61 7.86
CA ALA A 35 14.02 -18.25 6.99
C ALA A 35 12.67 -18.44 7.71
N ASN A 36 12.16 -17.34 8.27
CA ASN A 36 10.78 -17.08 8.67
C ASN A 36 9.93 -17.09 7.40
N ALA A 37 9.86 -18.25 6.76
CA ALA A 37 9.14 -18.45 5.53
C ALA A 37 7.68 -18.04 5.76
N ALA A 38 7.16 -17.19 4.86
CA ALA A 38 5.80 -16.68 4.90
C ALA A 38 4.77 -17.79 4.53
N THR A 39 4.75 -18.83 5.36
CA THR A 39 4.08 -20.13 5.23
C THR A 39 2.55 -20.07 5.30
N GLY A 40 1.96 -18.89 5.12
CA GLY A 40 0.51 -18.71 5.08
C GLY A 40 -0.14 -19.31 3.84
N PHE A 41 0.53 -19.25 2.68
CA PHE A 41 -0.04 -19.65 1.40
C PHE A 41 0.74 -20.80 0.73
N PRO A 42 0.08 -21.64 -0.09
CA PRO A 42 0.75 -22.68 -0.88
C PRO A 42 1.72 -22.12 -1.93
N ALA A 43 2.57 -22.99 -2.48
CA ALA A 43 3.46 -22.61 -3.58
C ALA A 43 2.69 -22.20 -4.85
N LEU A 44 3.25 -21.21 -5.58
CA LEU A 44 2.94 -20.75 -6.94
C LEU A 44 1.45 -20.67 -7.37
N GLY A 45 0.91 -19.47 -7.56
CA GLY A 45 -0.39 -19.26 -8.21
C GLY A 45 -1.26 -18.19 -7.54
N THR A 46 -2.58 -18.41 -7.53
CA THR A 46 -3.53 -17.54 -6.83
C THR A 46 -4.41 -18.35 -5.88
N HIS A 47 -4.63 -17.85 -4.67
CA HIS A 47 -5.37 -18.53 -3.60
C HIS A 47 -6.44 -17.60 -3.03
N ASP A 48 -7.67 -18.09 -2.87
CA ASP A 48 -8.75 -17.29 -2.27
C ASP A 48 -8.44 -16.95 -0.80
N ILE A 49 -8.74 -15.70 -0.43
CA ILE A 49 -8.64 -15.17 0.94
C ILE A 49 -10.08 -14.98 1.45
N PRO A 50 -10.65 -15.95 2.19
CA PRO A 50 -11.99 -15.79 2.76
C PRO A 50 -11.98 -14.78 3.92
N GLY A 51 -13.04 -13.97 4.04
CA GLY A 51 -13.26 -13.15 5.22
C GLY A 51 -13.44 -14.01 6.47
N ASN A 52 -12.60 -13.79 7.49
CA ASN A 52 -12.63 -14.54 8.74
C ASN A 52 -12.17 -13.68 9.93
N THR A 53 -13.11 -13.00 10.56
CA THR A 53 -12.85 -12.10 11.71
C THR A 53 -12.33 -12.82 12.94
N ALA A 54 -12.56 -14.14 13.08
CA ALA A 54 -11.96 -14.92 14.16
C ALA A 54 -10.42 -14.99 14.05
N LYS A 55 -9.84 -14.72 12.88
CA LYS A 55 -8.38 -14.59 12.70
C LYS A 55 -7.79 -13.32 13.33
N CYS A 56 -8.61 -12.30 13.56
CA CYS A 56 -8.12 -11.04 14.13
C CYS A 56 -7.62 -11.18 15.57
N ALA A 57 -8.23 -12.09 16.35
CA ALA A 57 -7.94 -12.33 17.77
C ALA A 57 -6.65 -13.15 18.04
N LEU A 58 -5.95 -13.60 17.00
CA LEU A 58 -4.68 -14.31 17.12
C LEU A 58 -3.53 -13.30 17.32
N PRO A 59 -2.27 -13.68 17.60
CA PRO A 59 -1.19 -12.71 17.85
C PRO A 59 -0.74 -11.95 16.57
N GLU A 60 0.32 -11.13 16.67
CA GLU A 60 0.86 -10.34 15.55
C GLU A 60 2.09 -10.94 14.85
N ASP A 61 2.75 -11.92 15.47
CA ASP A 61 3.76 -12.79 14.83
C ASP A 61 3.17 -13.73 13.75
N TYR A 62 1.86 -13.59 13.52
CA TYR A 62 1.02 -14.52 12.80
C TYR A 62 1.06 -14.27 11.28
N ASN A 63 1.05 -15.36 10.51
CA ASN A 63 1.45 -15.29 9.10
C ASN A 63 0.51 -14.46 8.20
N LEU A 64 1.06 -13.95 7.09
CA LEU A 64 0.39 -13.04 6.14
C LEU A 64 -1.03 -13.47 5.78
N ARG A 65 -1.26 -14.77 5.53
CA ARG A 65 -2.59 -15.29 5.16
C ARG A 65 -3.64 -14.93 6.19
N ASN A 66 -3.36 -15.14 7.48
CA ASN A 66 -4.34 -14.92 8.52
C ASN A 66 -4.54 -13.42 8.81
N GLY A 67 -3.50 -12.60 8.61
CA GLY A 67 -3.64 -11.15 8.57
C GLY A 67 -4.60 -10.70 7.46
N SER A 68 -4.47 -11.29 6.27
CA SER A 68 -5.38 -11.03 5.14
C SER A 68 -6.80 -11.57 5.39
N GLU A 69 -6.98 -12.80 5.89
CA GLU A 69 -8.31 -13.35 6.24
C GLU A 69 -9.03 -12.47 7.29
N CYS A 70 -8.29 -11.96 8.30
CA CYS A 70 -8.82 -10.97 9.25
C CYS A 70 -9.24 -9.66 8.57
N ALA A 71 -8.34 -9.07 7.76
CA ALA A 71 -8.58 -7.79 7.10
C ALA A 71 -9.78 -7.87 6.14
N VAL A 72 -9.89 -8.94 5.33
CA VAL A 72 -11.06 -9.19 4.47
C VAL A 72 -12.34 -9.33 5.30
N GLY A 73 -12.30 -10.06 6.43
CA GLY A 73 -13.46 -10.18 7.31
C GLY A 73 -13.93 -8.85 7.91
N ARG A 74 -13.00 -7.95 8.23
CA ARG A 74 -13.31 -6.57 8.69
C ARG A 74 -13.83 -5.70 7.54
N ILE A 75 -13.27 -5.82 6.34
CA ILE A 75 -13.73 -5.14 5.12
C ILE A 75 -15.16 -5.55 4.75
N GLU A 76 -15.48 -6.84 4.83
CA GLU A 76 -16.85 -7.35 4.61
C GLU A 76 -17.85 -6.78 5.62
N GLN A 77 -17.43 -6.56 6.86
CA GLN A 77 -18.25 -5.92 7.90
C GLN A 77 -18.46 -4.42 7.66
N PHE A 78 -17.43 -3.71 7.18
CA PHE A 78 -17.53 -2.29 6.77
C PHE A 78 -18.42 -2.10 5.54
N LEU A 79 -18.26 -2.92 4.49
CA LEU A 79 -19.19 -2.92 3.34
C LEU A 79 -20.64 -3.17 3.77
N GLN A 80 -20.83 -4.02 4.79
CA GLN A 80 -22.14 -4.36 5.35
C GLN A 80 -22.74 -3.25 6.23
N SER A 81 -21.93 -2.34 6.81
CA SER A 81 -22.43 -1.18 7.56
C SER A 81 -22.80 -0.01 6.64
N GLU A 82 -21.95 0.30 5.66
CA GLU A 82 -22.17 1.45 4.76
C GLU A 82 -23.28 1.19 3.73
N TYR A 83 -23.31 -0.01 3.14
CA TYR A 83 -24.15 -0.32 1.96
C TYR A 83 -25.20 -1.42 2.19
N GLY A 84 -25.18 -2.08 3.35
CA GLY A 84 -26.10 -3.17 3.66
C GLY A 84 -25.76 -4.50 2.97
N SER A 85 -26.78 -5.35 2.79
CA SER A 85 -26.62 -6.73 2.30
C SER A 85 -26.77 -6.91 0.79
N THR A 86 -27.06 -5.84 0.04
CA THR A 86 -27.30 -5.88 -1.40
C THR A 86 -26.03 -5.65 -2.24
N THR A 87 -24.98 -5.10 -1.63
CA THR A 87 -23.71 -4.71 -2.24
C THR A 87 -23.00 -5.86 -2.93
N VAL A 88 -22.36 -5.60 -4.08
CA VAL A 88 -21.30 -6.52 -4.55
C VAL A 88 -20.18 -6.50 -3.51
N ARG A 89 -19.54 -7.65 -3.27
CA ARG A 89 -18.33 -7.72 -2.46
C ARG A 89 -17.20 -8.23 -3.35
N PRO A 90 -16.05 -7.56 -3.41
CA PRO A 90 -14.94 -8.00 -4.23
C PRO A 90 -14.37 -9.30 -3.65
N SER A 91 -14.06 -10.25 -4.53
CA SER A 91 -13.33 -11.45 -4.14
C SER A 91 -11.86 -11.12 -3.86
N PHE A 92 -11.26 -11.68 -2.81
CA PHE A 92 -9.85 -11.44 -2.49
C PHE A 92 -9.00 -12.66 -2.83
N ARG A 93 -7.88 -12.45 -3.55
CA ARG A 93 -6.93 -13.52 -3.91
C ARG A 93 -5.48 -13.14 -3.63
N ALA A 94 -4.78 -13.98 -2.87
CA ALA A 94 -3.35 -13.86 -2.70
C ALA A 94 -2.62 -14.29 -3.97
N VAL A 95 -1.65 -13.50 -4.40
CA VAL A 95 -0.69 -13.84 -5.47
C VAL A 95 0.55 -14.43 -4.81
N THR A 96 0.72 -15.75 -4.87
CA THR A 96 2.02 -16.35 -4.54
C THR A 96 2.94 -16.27 -5.76
N GLN A 97 4.25 -16.25 -5.51
CA GLN A 97 5.27 -15.90 -6.49
C GLN A 97 5.11 -16.63 -7.82
N TYR A 98 5.35 -15.94 -8.93
CA TYR A 98 5.46 -16.58 -10.24
C TYR A 98 6.69 -17.49 -10.30
N ALA A 99 6.58 -18.63 -10.98
CA ALA A 99 7.76 -19.23 -11.59
C ALA A 99 8.36 -18.25 -12.60
N ALA A 100 9.68 -18.11 -12.64
CA ALA A 100 10.33 -17.13 -13.51
C ALA A 100 9.95 -17.36 -14.99
N GLY A 101 9.33 -16.35 -15.61
CA GLY A 101 8.87 -16.41 -17.01
C GLY A 101 7.34 -16.42 -17.21
N VAL A 102 6.53 -16.41 -16.15
CA VAL A 102 5.07 -16.22 -16.31
C VAL A 102 4.78 -14.77 -16.70
N VAL A 103 4.28 -14.58 -17.92
CA VAL A 103 3.69 -13.32 -18.41
C VAL A 103 2.38 -13.06 -17.66
N LEU A 104 2.03 -11.78 -17.46
CA LEU A 104 0.67 -11.35 -17.07
C LEU A 104 -0.36 -12.15 -17.88
N ASP A 105 -1.27 -12.90 -17.26
CA ASP A 105 -2.20 -13.74 -18.02
C ASP A 105 -3.07 -12.83 -18.92
N PRO A 106 -2.93 -12.90 -20.26
CA PRO A 106 -3.57 -11.95 -21.15
C PRO A 106 -5.10 -12.14 -21.23
N ARG A 107 -5.65 -13.11 -20.49
CA ARG A 107 -7.09 -13.37 -20.32
C ARG A 107 -7.65 -12.76 -19.04
N LEU A 108 -6.81 -12.23 -18.14
CA LEU A 108 -7.21 -11.46 -16.96
C LEU A 108 -7.06 -9.97 -17.29
N PRO A 109 -8.14 -9.18 -17.45
CA PRO A 109 -8.06 -7.84 -18.05
C PRO A 109 -7.17 -6.81 -17.34
N CYS A 110 -6.83 -7.06 -16.07
CA CYS A 110 -6.00 -6.16 -15.25
C CYS A 110 -4.56 -6.69 -15.01
N GLY A 111 -4.25 -7.92 -15.45
CA GLY A 111 -3.06 -8.64 -15.00
C GLY A 111 -3.06 -8.91 -13.48
N TYR A 112 -1.91 -9.29 -12.94
CA TYR A 112 -1.60 -9.29 -11.49
C TYR A 112 -0.07 -9.29 -11.30
N ILE A 113 0.43 -8.79 -10.16
CA ILE A 113 1.88 -8.61 -9.94
C ILE A 113 2.26 -9.12 -8.56
N TYR A 114 3.27 -9.99 -8.42
CA TYR A 114 3.67 -10.51 -7.11
C TYR A 114 4.10 -9.41 -6.11
N GLY A 115 4.69 -8.33 -6.60
CA GLY A 115 5.16 -7.19 -5.81
C GLY A 115 4.17 -6.03 -5.63
N ALA A 116 2.91 -6.15 -6.07
CA ALA A 116 1.90 -5.12 -5.88
C ALA A 116 0.50 -5.74 -5.71
N SER A 117 -0.30 -5.18 -4.81
CA SER A 117 -1.74 -5.44 -4.79
C SER A 117 -2.43 -4.66 -5.92
N VAL A 118 -3.59 -5.13 -6.37
CA VAL A 118 -4.40 -4.46 -7.41
C VAL A 118 -5.84 -4.97 -7.40
N TYR A 119 -6.80 -4.05 -7.39
CA TYR A 119 -8.21 -4.33 -7.68
C TYR A 119 -8.51 -4.37 -9.18
N CYS A 120 -9.32 -5.34 -9.59
CA CYS A 120 -9.69 -5.61 -10.98
C CYS A 120 -11.20 -5.54 -11.20
N ALA A 121 -11.66 -4.37 -11.64
CA ALA A 121 -13.08 -4.03 -11.82
C ALA A 121 -13.86 -4.92 -12.80
N THR A 122 -13.18 -5.55 -13.77
CA THR A 122 -13.85 -6.40 -14.77
C THR A 122 -14.33 -7.76 -14.23
N ILE A 123 -13.91 -8.15 -13.02
CA ILE A 123 -14.17 -9.47 -12.41
C ILE A 123 -14.34 -9.38 -10.87
N ASP A 124 -14.61 -8.18 -10.35
CA ASP A 124 -14.77 -7.86 -8.92
C ASP A 124 -13.76 -8.59 -8.01
N ARG A 125 -12.48 -8.27 -8.20
CA ARG A 125 -11.39 -8.98 -7.50
C ARG A 125 -10.23 -8.10 -7.07
N VAL A 126 -9.89 -8.16 -5.79
CA VAL A 126 -8.59 -7.70 -5.26
C VAL A 126 -7.58 -8.84 -5.38
N TYR A 127 -6.47 -8.59 -6.08
CA TYR A 127 -5.27 -9.41 -6.04
C TYR A 127 -4.29 -8.83 -5.01
N VAL A 128 -3.72 -9.67 -4.15
CA VAL A 128 -2.84 -9.26 -3.05
C VAL A 128 -1.41 -9.69 -3.35
N GLY A 129 -0.55 -8.73 -3.64
CA GLY A 129 0.86 -8.96 -3.98
C GLY A 129 1.68 -9.33 -2.74
N LEU A 130 1.87 -10.63 -2.49
CA LEU A 130 2.55 -11.09 -1.26
C LEU A 130 4.03 -10.67 -1.16
N GLY A 131 4.67 -10.28 -2.26
CA GLY A 131 6.02 -9.69 -2.26
C GLY A 131 6.06 -8.23 -1.79
N GLN A 132 4.91 -7.53 -1.84
CA GLN A 132 4.75 -6.17 -1.33
C GLN A 132 4.64 -6.17 0.21
N LEU A 133 3.87 -7.11 0.76
CA LEU A 133 3.47 -7.09 2.17
C LEU A 133 4.66 -6.99 3.16
N PRO A 134 5.75 -7.78 3.06
CA PRO A 134 6.89 -7.69 3.99
C PRO A 134 7.50 -6.28 4.13
N GLN A 135 7.50 -5.50 3.05
CA GLN A 135 8.06 -4.13 3.02
C GLN A 135 7.17 -3.13 3.78
N ILE A 136 5.89 -3.45 3.89
CA ILE A 136 4.84 -2.61 4.48
C ILE A 136 4.57 -3.01 5.93
N THR A 137 4.65 -4.31 6.23
CA THR A 137 4.37 -4.91 7.55
C THR A 137 5.51 -4.84 8.56
N ASP A 138 6.64 -4.22 8.21
CA ASP A 138 7.82 -4.11 9.07
C ASP A 138 7.45 -3.30 10.34
N GLY A 139 7.19 -4.02 11.44
CA GLY A 139 6.68 -3.47 12.70
C GLY A 139 5.15 -3.51 12.94
N GLY A 140 4.33 -4.12 12.07
CA GLY A 140 2.87 -4.15 12.26
C GLY A 140 2.10 -4.94 11.17
N THR A 141 2.06 -6.27 11.32
CA THR A 141 1.60 -7.18 10.25
C THR A 141 0.15 -6.98 9.84
N LYS A 142 -0.78 -6.95 10.79
CA LYS A 142 -2.22 -6.86 10.48
C LYS A 142 -2.63 -5.47 10.01
N VAL A 143 -2.08 -4.43 10.62
CA VAL A 143 -2.41 -3.03 10.30
C VAL A 143 -1.92 -2.68 8.90
N GLY A 144 -0.67 -3.05 8.55
CA GLY A 144 -0.13 -2.86 7.21
C GLY A 144 -0.92 -3.60 6.12
N ILE A 145 -1.33 -4.85 6.38
CA ILE A 145 -2.20 -5.60 5.47
C ILE A 145 -3.57 -4.93 5.34
N ALA A 146 -4.18 -4.51 6.46
CA ALA A 146 -5.51 -3.91 6.45
C ALA A 146 -5.54 -2.57 5.70
N ALA A 147 -4.51 -1.73 5.84
CA ALA A 147 -4.37 -0.50 5.06
C ALA A 147 -4.37 -0.79 3.54
N ILE A 148 -3.50 -1.69 3.07
CA ILE A 148 -3.45 -2.01 1.64
C ILE A 148 -4.76 -2.62 1.15
N LEU A 149 -5.33 -3.61 1.84
CA LEU A 149 -6.58 -4.22 1.37
C LEU A 149 -7.80 -3.28 1.41
N SER A 150 -7.80 -2.24 2.26
CA SER A 150 -8.84 -1.22 2.27
C SER A 150 -8.59 -0.05 1.30
N HIS A 151 -7.36 0.15 0.82
CA HIS A 151 -7.07 0.97 -0.36
C HIS A 151 -7.55 0.26 -1.64
N GLU A 152 -7.29 -1.04 -1.80
CA GLU A 152 -7.86 -1.83 -2.91
C GLU A 152 -9.39 -1.89 -2.87
N LEU A 153 -9.99 -1.86 -1.67
CA LEU A 153 -11.43 -1.67 -1.51
C LEU A 153 -11.90 -0.30 -2.00
N GLY A 154 -11.11 0.76 -1.81
CA GLY A 154 -11.36 2.08 -2.37
C GLY A 154 -11.58 2.02 -3.88
N HIS A 155 -10.71 1.33 -4.61
CA HIS A 155 -10.89 1.11 -6.06
C HIS A 155 -12.14 0.31 -6.44
N HIS A 156 -12.55 -0.66 -5.62
CA HIS A 156 -13.85 -1.31 -5.79
C HIS A 156 -15.01 -0.32 -5.64
N LEU A 157 -15.00 0.48 -4.57
CA LEU A 157 -16.01 1.51 -4.33
C LEU A 157 -16.03 2.61 -5.40
N GLN A 158 -14.89 2.91 -6.03
CA GLN A 158 -14.78 3.86 -7.15
C GLN A 158 -15.33 3.32 -8.49
N THR A 159 -15.64 2.02 -8.58
CA THR A 159 -16.06 1.37 -9.83
C THR A 159 -17.42 0.66 -9.73
N GLU A 160 -17.88 0.29 -8.53
CA GLU A 160 -19.23 -0.24 -8.30
C GLU A 160 -20.29 0.79 -8.73
N PRO A 161 -21.19 0.48 -9.70
CA PRO A 161 -22.16 1.45 -10.21
C PRO A 161 -23.15 1.98 -9.15
N ARG A 162 -23.34 1.25 -8.05
CA ARG A 162 -24.17 1.66 -6.90
C ARG A 162 -23.48 2.65 -5.95
N ALA A 163 -22.16 2.77 -6.06
CA ALA A 163 -21.40 3.89 -5.52
C ALA A 163 -21.22 5.01 -6.57
N GLY A 164 -21.98 4.96 -7.68
CA GLY A 164 -21.85 5.89 -8.82
C GLY A 164 -20.51 5.79 -9.56
N GLY A 165 -19.78 4.68 -9.37
CA GLY A 165 -18.44 4.50 -9.90
C GLY A 165 -18.37 4.53 -11.43
N THR A 166 -17.17 4.84 -11.94
CA THR A 166 -16.85 4.76 -13.38
C THR A 166 -15.63 3.86 -13.60
N TYR A 167 -15.67 3.05 -14.66
CA TYR A 167 -14.62 2.06 -14.92
C TYR A 167 -13.28 2.71 -15.30
N ALA A 168 -12.43 2.95 -14.31
CA ALA A 168 -11.00 3.13 -14.54
C ALA A 168 -10.38 1.82 -15.01
N TYR A 169 -9.68 1.83 -16.16
CA TYR A 169 -8.93 0.67 -16.64
C TYR A 169 -7.57 0.63 -15.95
N ALA A 170 -7.12 -0.56 -15.55
CA ALA A 170 -5.79 -0.75 -14.97
C ALA A 170 -4.70 -0.20 -15.92
N GLY A 171 -3.91 0.76 -15.43
CA GLY A 171 -2.94 1.52 -16.23
C GLY A 171 -3.36 2.96 -16.60
N TYR A 172 -4.60 3.37 -16.35
CA TYR A 172 -5.08 4.76 -16.50
C TYR A 172 -5.65 5.36 -15.22
N ALA A 173 -5.37 4.76 -14.06
CA ALA A 173 -5.59 5.39 -12.76
C ALA A 173 -4.68 6.63 -12.63
N GLY A 174 -5.27 7.81 -12.78
CA GLY A 174 -4.61 9.08 -12.49
C GLY A 174 -4.56 9.33 -10.98
N THR A 175 -3.69 10.23 -10.54
CA THR A 175 -3.41 10.48 -9.12
C THR A 175 -4.64 10.71 -8.25
N ALA A 176 -5.66 11.42 -8.74
CA ALA A 176 -6.92 11.61 -8.00
C ALA A 176 -7.71 10.30 -7.69
N PHE A 177 -7.50 9.23 -8.46
CA PHE A 177 -8.10 7.91 -8.23
C PHE A 177 -7.39 7.19 -7.07
N GLU A 178 -6.06 7.16 -7.11
CA GLU A 178 -5.19 6.66 -6.03
C GLU A 178 -5.43 7.40 -4.70
N ASP A 179 -5.46 8.73 -4.78
CA ASP A 179 -5.63 9.65 -3.65
C ASP A 179 -6.97 9.43 -2.92
N GLN A 180 -8.05 9.17 -3.65
CA GLN A 180 -9.36 8.88 -3.06
C GLN A 180 -9.44 7.45 -2.49
N ALA A 181 -8.71 6.48 -3.06
CA ALA A 181 -8.62 5.14 -2.50
C ALA A 181 -7.86 5.12 -1.16
N ASP A 182 -6.83 5.95 -1.00
CA ASP A 182 -6.18 6.18 0.29
C ASP A 182 -7.14 6.75 1.34
N CYS A 183 -8.00 7.70 0.95
CA CYS A 183 -9.03 8.23 1.83
C CYS A 183 -10.09 7.17 2.19
N ALA A 184 -10.52 6.33 1.23
CA ALA A 184 -11.46 5.25 1.51
C ALA A 184 -10.91 4.21 2.51
N SER A 185 -9.61 3.94 2.48
CA SER A 185 -8.89 3.21 3.54
C SER A 185 -8.97 3.93 4.89
N GLY A 186 -8.77 5.25 4.91
CA GLY A 186 -8.96 6.07 6.10
C GLY A 186 -10.37 5.95 6.71
N ALA A 187 -11.40 5.94 5.87
CA ALA A 187 -12.78 5.75 6.29
C ALA A 187 -13.04 4.36 6.89
N PHE A 188 -12.45 3.31 6.31
CA PHE A 188 -12.44 1.96 6.90
C PHE A 188 -11.75 1.95 8.28
N PHE A 189 -10.64 2.67 8.44
CA PHE A 189 -9.96 2.80 9.73
C PHE A 189 -10.77 3.59 10.77
N LYS A 190 -11.48 4.66 10.37
CA LYS A 190 -12.45 5.36 11.24
C LYS A 190 -13.49 4.39 11.79
N TYR A 191 -14.17 3.66 10.91
CA TYR A 191 -15.18 2.67 11.31
C TYR A 191 -14.56 1.61 12.22
N GLY A 192 -13.36 1.12 11.90
CA GLY A 192 -12.65 0.16 12.75
C GLY A 192 -12.30 0.70 14.14
N VAL A 193 -11.91 1.97 14.29
CA VAL A 193 -11.73 2.60 15.62
C VAL A 193 -13.06 2.64 16.38
N GLU A 194 -14.16 3.00 15.71
CA GLU A 194 -15.50 3.03 16.29
C GLU A 194 -16.02 1.63 16.71
N GLN A 195 -15.59 0.57 16.01
CA GLN A 195 -15.85 -0.83 16.40
C GLN A 195 -14.80 -1.41 17.39
N GLY A 196 -13.84 -0.62 17.88
CA GLY A 196 -12.79 -1.07 18.79
C GLY A 196 -11.77 -2.05 18.16
N TRP A 197 -11.65 -2.06 16.84
CA TRP A 197 -10.77 -2.93 16.06
C TRP A 197 -9.33 -2.44 15.93
N TYR A 198 -9.15 -1.13 16.09
CA TYR A 198 -7.91 -0.38 15.93
C TYR A 198 -7.83 0.71 17.01
N THR A 199 -6.61 1.02 17.43
CA THR A 199 -6.25 2.12 18.33
C THR A 199 -5.75 3.33 17.53
N SER A 200 -5.54 4.47 18.20
CA SER A 200 -4.86 5.63 17.61
C SER A 200 -3.41 5.33 17.19
N ALA A 201 -2.75 4.37 17.82
CA ALA A 201 -1.42 3.91 17.42
C ALA A 201 -1.48 3.10 16.11
N ASP A 202 -2.49 2.24 15.94
CA ASP A 202 -2.72 1.50 14.68
C ASP A 202 -3.04 2.46 13.52
N VAL A 203 -3.87 3.48 13.76
CA VAL A 203 -4.13 4.56 12.79
C VAL A 203 -2.84 5.27 12.40
N THR A 204 -1.98 5.62 13.39
CA THR A 204 -0.69 6.26 13.13
C THR A 204 0.25 5.35 12.33
N TYR A 205 0.25 4.04 12.60
CA TYR A 205 0.99 3.07 11.80
C TYR A 205 0.45 2.99 10.37
N ALA A 206 -0.87 2.98 10.17
CA ALA A 206 -1.50 3.00 8.86
C ALA A 206 -1.14 4.28 8.08
N THR A 207 -1.20 5.47 8.68
CA THR A 207 -0.70 6.73 8.09
C THR A 207 0.77 6.59 7.64
N SER A 208 1.62 5.92 8.45
CA SER A 208 3.01 5.67 8.10
C SER A 208 3.20 4.74 6.89
N VAL A 209 2.22 3.88 6.57
CA VAL A 209 2.24 3.07 5.34
C VAL A 209 2.11 3.98 4.13
N TYR A 210 1.08 4.84 4.10
CA TYR A 210 0.84 5.79 3.00
C TYR A 210 2.02 6.74 2.77
N SER A 211 2.66 7.19 3.86
CA SER A 211 3.90 7.97 3.81
C SER A 211 5.08 7.24 3.15
N ARG A 212 5.14 5.89 3.27
CA ARG A 212 6.19 5.04 2.69
C ARG A 212 5.90 4.56 1.26
N ILE A 213 4.63 4.44 0.84
CA ILE A 213 4.23 3.93 -0.49
C ILE A 213 3.89 5.03 -1.51
N GLY A 214 4.17 6.29 -1.20
CA GLY A 214 4.06 7.40 -2.14
C GLY A 214 5.19 7.43 -3.16
N SER A 215 4.94 8.08 -4.30
CA SER A 215 5.96 8.31 -5.31
C SER A 215 6.91 9.45 -4.91
N PRO A 216 8.12 9.54 -5.50
CA PRO A 216 8.89 10.77 -5.49
C PRO A 216 8.09 11.93 -6.12
N GLU A 217 8.19 13.11 -5.55
CA GLU A 217 7.53 14.31 -6.07
C GLU A 217 7.96 14.61 -7.51
N GLY A 218 7.00 14.98 -8.37
CA GLY A 218 7.27 15.29 -9.78
C GLY A 218 7.63 14.08 -10.68
N SER A 219 7.58 12.85 -10.18
CA SER A 219 7.96 11.64 -10.93
C SER A 219 7.05 11.29 -12.13
N GLY A 220 5.83 11.81 -12.18
CA GLY A 220 4.83 11.45 -13.21
C GLY A 220 4.21 10.06 -13.03
N ASN A 221 4.46 9.39 -11.90
CA ASN A 221 3.81 8.15 -11.50
C ASN A 221 2.30 8.34 -11.22
N ALA A 222 1.55 7.23 -11.16
CA ALA A 222 0.15 7.23 -10.74
C ALA A 222 -0.04 7.80 -9.32
N HIS A 223 0.66 7.26 -8.31
CA HIS A 223 0.47 7.69 -6.92
C HIS A 223 1.08 9.05 -6.60
N SER A 224 0.40 9.80 -5.72
CA SER A 224 0.89 11.02 -5.07
C SER A 224 2.18 10.86 -4.25
N PRO A 225 2.84 11.97 -3.86
CA PRO A 225 3.85 11.99 -2.80
C PRO A 225 3.31 11.39 -1.49
N GLY A 226 4.16 10.71 -0.72
CA GLY A 226 3.74 9.98 0.50
C GLY A 226 3.07 10.86 1.56
N THR A 227 3.50 12.13 1.68
CA THR A 227 2.87 13.13 2.55
C THR A 227 1.44 13.47 2.14
N VAL A 228 1.14 13.47 0.84
CA VAL A 228 -0.21 13.70 0.31
C VAL A 228 -1.08 12.45 0.53
N ARG A 229 -0.56 11.25 0.19
CA ARG A 229 -1.23 9.96 0.49
C ARG A 229 -1.61 9.84 1.97
N ALA A 230 -0.68 10.17 2.87
CA ALA A 230 -0.90 10.15 4.32
C ALA A 230 -1.99 11.15 4.78
N MET A 231 -1.96 12.39 4.27
CA MET A 231 -2.97 13.41 4.57
C MET A 231 -4.38 13.00 4.09
N LEU A 232 -4.49 12.32 2.94
CA LEU A 232 -5.75 11.83 2.40
C LEU A 232 -6.31 10.66 3.21
N PHE A 233 -5.45 9.75 3.65
CA PHE A 233 -5.83 8.73 4.64
C PHE A 233 -6.35 9.37 5.93
N GLU A 234 -5.66 10.37 6.49
CA GLU A 234 -6.11 11.10 7.68
C GLU A 234 -7.44 11.84 7.49
N GLN A 235 -7.70 12.39 6.29
CA GLN A 235 -8.98 13.00 5.91
C GLN A 235 -10.13 11.97 5.98
N GLY A 236 -9.91 10.74 5.51
CA GLY A 236 -10.87 9.63 5.65
C GLY A 236 -11.06 9.19 7.10
N VAL A 237 -9.98 9.14 7.89
CA VAL A 237 -10.07 8.84 9.34
C VAL A 237 -10.89 9.90 10.08
N ALA A 238 -10.75 11.18 9.71
CA ALA A 238 -11.46 12.27 10.36
C ALA A 238 -12.97 12.27 10.08
N GLY A 239 -13.39 12.05 8.83
CA GLY A 239 -14.77 12.28 8.40
C GLY A 239 -15.46 11.17 7.61
N GLY A 240 -14.87 9.98 7.50
CA GLY A 240 -15.47 8.83 6.83
C GLY A 240 -15.52 8.97 5.31
N LEU A 241 -16.30 8.11 4.65
CA LEU A 241 -16.46 8.12 3.19
C LEU A 241 -16.99 9.47 2.68
N GLN A 242 -17.79 10.17 3.51
CA GLN A 242 -18.34 11.49 3.23
C GLN A 242 -17.24 12.57 3.12
N ALA A 243 -16.09 12.40 3.79
CA ALA A 243 -14.96 13.31 3.69
C ALA A 243 -14.05 13.03 2.48
N CYS A 244 -14.15 11.87 1.84
CA CYS A 244 -13.31 11.49 0.69
C CYS A 244 -13.71 12.11 -0.65
N GLY A 245 -14.65 13.07 -0.60
CA GLY A 245 -15.23 13.70 -1.77
C GLY A 245 -16.15 12.75 -2.55
N THR A 246 -17.05 13.34 -3.31
CA THR A 246 -18.01 12.62 -4.14
C THR A 246 -17.58 12.58 -5.62
N PRO A 247 -17.47 11.40 -6.27
CA PRO A 247 -17.32 11.25 -7.73
C PRO A 247 -18.43 11.73 -8.72
N ASN A 248 -19.75 11.59 -8.57
CA ASN A 248 -20.61 11.14 -7.46
C ASN A 248 -20.89 9.61 -7.45
N ALA A 249 -21.18 8.91 -6.33
CA ALA A 249 -20.40 8.83 -5.08
C ALA A 249 -21.03 8.02 -3.93
N LEU A 250 -20.64 6.76 -3.77
CA LEU A 250 -20.68 6.03 -2.49
C LEU A 250 -22.08 5.94 -1.82
N ILE A 251 -23.14 6.42 -2.50
CA ILE A 251 -24.59 6.37 -2.26
C ILE A 251 -25.27 6.64 -3.62
#